data_AF-A0A183GY76-F1
#
_entry.id   AF-A0A183GY76-F1
#
_cell.length_a   1.000
_cell.length_b   1.000
_cell.length_c   1.000
_cell.angle_alpha   90.00
_cell.angle_beta   90.00
_cell.angle_gamma   90.00
#
_symmetry.space_group_name_H-M   'P 1'
#
loop_
_entity.id
_entity.type
_entity.pdbx_description
1 polymer ?
#
loop_
_entity_poly.entity_id
_entity_poly.type
_entity_poly.pdbx_seq_one_letter_code
_entity_poly.pdbx_strand_id
1 'polypeptide(L)'
;MHVDSLRLQCDTSAPGEKAQFLGVKEQRLTAIIAHLLIGFSVFITPVIKLVPLPVLIGIFLYMGVMSMLGLQFIQRIAMLFMPIKYQPDYIWLRLVRMKRVHLFTFFQILSIASLFAVKYTKTFSMLFPLMLVLMVFLRMFFMAKVFTKQELLALDDPVPSFRAVLSSKGRSRKGI
;
A
#
# COMPACT_ATOMS: atom_id res chain seq x y z
N MET A 1 -2.80 -4.24 -8.80
CA MET A 1 -3.16 -5.34 -9.73
C MET A 1 -3.99 -4.83 -10.90
N HIS A 2 -5.30 -4.61 -10.73
CA HIS A 2 -6.15 -4.12 -11.82
C HIS A 2 -5.68 -2.75 -12.35
N VAL A 3 -5.47 -1.79 -11.46
CA VAL A 3 -4.95 -0.44 -11.79
C VAL A 3 -3.55 -0.52 -12.44
N ASP A 4 -2.70 -1.43 -11.97
CA ASP A 4 -1.35 -1.61 -12.53
C ASP A 4 -1.38 -2.16 -13.96
N SER A 5 -2.36 -3.01 -14.29
CA SER A 5 -2.56 -3.50 -15.67
C SER A 5 -3.02 -2.40 -16.63
N LEU A 6 -3.56 -1.30 -16.09
CA LEU A 6 -4.04 -0.14 -16.85
C LEU A 6 -3.03 1.02 -16.83
N ARG A 7 -1.84 0.80 -16.24
CA ARG A 7 -0.77 1.78 -16.11
C ARG A 7 -0.13 2.05 -17.47
N LEU A 8 0.00 3.32 -17.83
CA LEU A 8 0.73 3.78 -19.01
C LEU A 8 2.13 4.23 -18.63
N GLN A 9 3.10 3.78 -19.41
CA GLN A 9 4.51 4.11 -19.27
C GLN A 9 5.01 4.76 -20.58
N CYS A 10 5.93 5.71 -20.49
CA CYS A 10 6.50 6.39 -21.66
C CYS A 10 7.35 5.43 -22.51
N ASP A 11 6.98 5.28 -23.78
CA ASP A 11 7.76 4.50 -24.76
C ASP A 11 9.06 5.20 -25.19
N THR A 12 9.16 6.52 -25.00
CA THR A 12 10.33 7.34 -25.34
C THR A 12 11.16 7.68 -24.09
N SER A 13 11.49 6.69 -23.27
CA SER A 13 12.44 6.87 -22.17
C SER A 13 13.87 6.63 -22.67
N ALA A 14 14.84 7.42 -22.22
CA ALA A 14 16.24 7.21 -22.60
C ALA A 14 16.71 5.81 -22.14
N PRO A 15 17.58 5.11 -22.89
CA PRO A 15 18.08 3.80 -22.50
C PRO A 15 18.70 3.81 -21.09
N GLY A 16 18.13 3.04 -20.17
CA GLY A 16 18.58 2.95 -18.77
C GLY A 16 17.79 3.82 -17.77
N GLU A 17 16.90 4.70 -18.23
CA GLU A 17 15.97 5.42 -17.35
C GLU A 17 14.74 4.55 -17.03
N LYS A 18 14.24 4.63 -15.79
CA LYS A 18 12.98 3.96 -15.44
C LYS A 18 11.85 4.58 -16.25
N ALA A 19 11.03 3.75 -16.89
CA ALA A 19 9.94 4.23 -17.72
C ALA A 19 9.02 5.18 -16.94
N GLN A 20 8.84 6.38 -17.47
CA GLN A 20 8.08 7.43 -16.79
C GLN A 20 6.59 7.08 -16.77
N PHE A 21 5.96 7.29 -15.62
CA PHE A 21 4.53 7.02 -15.44
C PHE A 21 3.70 8.16 -16.01
N LEU A 22 2.93 7.86 -17.06
CA LEU A 22 2.06 8.83 -17.74
C LEU A 22 0.68 8.94 -17.07
N GLY A 23 0.18 7.84 -16.53
CA GLY A 23 -1.15 7.79 -15.94
C GLY A 23 -1.77 6.39 -15.99
N VAL A 24 -3.04 6.31 -15.59
CA VAL A 24 -3.82 5.06 -15.64
C VAL A 24 -4.96 5.26 -16.63
N LYS A 25 -5.22 4.27 -17.48
CA LYS A 25 -6.43 4.25 -18.32
C LYS A 25 -7.65 4.04 -17.43
N GLU A 26 -8.49 5.05 -17.31
CA GLU A 26 -9.76 4.91 -16.59
C GLU A 26 -10.80 4.21 -17.46
N GLN A 27 -11.26 3.04 -17.02
CA GLN A 27 -12.19 2.20 -17.77
C GLN A 27 -13.25 1.66 -16.82
N ARG A 28 -14.53 1.93 -17.11
CA ARG A 28 -15.65 1.35 -16.35
C ARG A 28 -16.03 -0.05 -16.85
N LEU A 29 -15.73 -0.32 -18.12
CA LEU A 29 -16.16 -1.52 -18.82
C LEU A 29 -15.45 -2.78 -18.30
N THR A 30 -14.18 -2.69 -17.90
CA THR A 30 -13.41 -3.82 -17.37
C THR A 30 -14.02 -4.41 -16.11
N ALA A 31 -14.49 -3.56 -15.20
CA ALA A 31 -15.18 -4.00 -13.99
C ALA A 31 -16.53 -4.66 -14.33
N ILE A 32 -17.30 -4.09 -15.25
CA ILE A 32 -18.60 -4.65 -15.68
C ILE A 32 -18.40 -6.03 -16.31
N ILE A 33 -17.45 -6.17 -17.25
CA ILE A 33 -17.14 -7.44 -17.90
C ILE A 33 -16.68 -8.48 -16.87
N ALA A 34 -15.81 -8.12 -15.93
CA ALA A 34 -15.36 -9.04 -14.89
C ALA A 34 -16.53 -9.58 -14.05
N HIS A 35 -17.47 -8.73 -13.63
CA HIS A 35 -18.64 -9.17 -12.86
C HIS A 35 -19.60 -10.04 -13.69
N LEU A 36 -19.80 -9.72 -14.97
CA LEU A 36 -20.60 -10.55 -15.88
C LEU A 36 -19.96 -11.93 -16.07
N LEU A 37 -18.63 -12.00 -16.26
CA LEU A 37 -17.90 -13.27 -16.39
C LEU A 37 -17.94 -14.10 -15.10
N ILE A 38 -17.89 -13.47 -13.93
CA ILE A 38 -18.09 -14.16 -12.64
C ILE A 38 -19.50 -14.76 -12.58
N GLY A 39 -20.53 -14.01 -12.98
CA GLY A 39 -21.90 -14.55 -13.06
C GLY A 39 -22.05 -15.70 -14.07
N PHE A 40 -21.40 -15.59 -15.22
CA PHE A 40 -21.43 -16.61 -16.27
C PHE A 40 -20.54 -17.83 -15.99
N SER A 41 -19.66 -17.75 -14.99
CA SER A 41 -18.72 -18.82 -14.62
C SER A 41 -19.40 -20.16 -14.28
N VAL A 42 -20.65 -20.12 -13.80
CA VAL A 42 -21.45 -21.33 -13.51
C VAL A 42 -21.66 -22.16 -14.79
N PHE A 43 -21.90 -21.52 -15.94
CA PHE A 43 -22.08 -22.20 -17.22
C PHE A 43 -20.74 -22.69 -17.82
N ILE A 44 -19.64 -21.98 -17.56
CA ILE A 44 -18.28 -22.34 -18.05
C ILE A 44 -17.55 -23.30 -17.08
N THR A 45 -18.16 -23.68 -15.97
CA THR A 45 -17.58 -24.61 -14.97
C THR A 45 -16.89 -25.86 -15.55
N PRO A 46 -17.43 -26.59 -16.56
CA PRO A 46 -16.74 -27.76 -17.11
C PRO A 46 -15.36 -27.43 -17.72
N VAL A 47 -15.19 -26.23 -18.28
CA VAL A 47 -13.91 -25.76 -18.82
C VAL A 47 -12.99 -25.28 -17.70
N ILE A 48 -13.53 -24.56 -16.71
CA ILE A 48 -12.73 -24.04 -15.57
C ILE A 48 -12.10 -25.18 -14.76
N LYS A 49 -12.78 -26.33 -14.64
CA LYS A 49 -12.24 -27.52 -13.96
C LYS A 49 -10.97 -28.10 -14.58
N LEU A 50 -10.68 -27.78 -15.85
CA LEU A 50 -9.43 -28.19 -16.50
C LEU A 50 -8.23 -27.43 -15.96
N VAL A 51 -8.45 -26.27 -15.33
CA VAL A 51 -7.38 -25.46 -14.75
C VAL A 51 -6.99 -26.03 -13.38
N PRO A 52 -5.76 -26.52 -13.20
CA PRO A 52 -5.35 -27.14 -11.96
C PRO A 52 -5.19 -26.08 -10.86
N LEU A 53 -5.66 -26.38 -9.64
CA LEU A 53 -5.57 -25.48 -8.48
C LEU A 53 -4.16 -24.90 -8.21
N PRO A 54 -3.05 -25.66 -8.39
CA PRO A 54 -1.69 -25.12 -8.27
C PRO A 54 -1.43 -23.87 -9.12
N VAL A 55 -2.03 -23.76 -10.31
CA VAL A 55 -1.87 -22.58 -11.18
C VAL A 55 -2.52 -21.35 -10.53
N LEU A 56 -3.72 -21.50 -9.95
CA LEU A 56 -4.40 -20.41 -9.26
C LEU A 56 -3.59 -19.92 -8.06
N ILE A 57 -3.03 -20.86 -7.28
CA ILE A 57 -2.16 -20.52 -6.14
C ILE A 57 -0.93 -19.73 -6.62
N GLY A 58 -0.32 -20.13 -7.74
CA GLY A 58 0.80 -19.41 -8.35
C GLY A 58 0.44 -17.98 -8.75
N ILE A 59 -0.73 -17.79 -9.38
CA ILE A 59 -1.23 -16.45 -9.74
C ILE A 59 -1.49 -15.63 -8.47
N PHE A 60 -2.15 -16.20 -7.45
CA PHE A 60 -2.38 -15.51 -6.18
C PHE A 60 -1.08 -15.09 -5.49
N LEU A 61 -0.05 -15.95 -5.51
CA LEU A 61 1.26 -15.63 -4.96
C LEU A 61 1.92 -14.48 -5.74
N TYR A 62 1.93 -14.54 -7.07
CA TYR A 62 2.43 -13.45 -7.92
C TYR A 62 1.70 -12.13 -7.61
N MET A 63 0.37 -12.19 -7.49
CA MET A 63 -0.43 -11.02 -7.14
C MET A 63 -0.05 -10.46 -5.76
N GLY A 64 0.17 -11.32 -4.77
CA GLY A 64 0.62 -10.93 -3.43
C GLY A 64 1.99 -10.24 -3.45
N VAL A 65 2.97 -10.84 -4.11
CA VAL A 65 4.34 -10.30 -4.19
C VAL A 65 4.37 -8.95 -4.90
N MET A 66 3.72 -8.84 -6.06
CA MET A 66 3.68 -7.59 -6.82
C MET A 66 2.95 -6.48 -6.07
N SER A 67 1.89 -6.81 -5.32
CA SER A 67 1.21 -5.85 -4.46
C SER A 67 2.10 -5.34 -3.32
N MET A 68 3.06 -6.14 -2.85
CA MET A 68 4.00 -5.74 -1.80
C MET A 68 5.15 -4.87 -2.34
N LEU A 69 5.67 -5.18 -3.53
CA LEU A 69 6.80 -4.44 -4.13
C LEU A 69 6.47 -2.95 -4.39
N GLY A 70 5.19 -2.60 -4.59
CA GLY A 70 4.73 -1.22 -4.72
C GLY A 70 4.70 -0.41 -3.43
N LEU A 71 4.87 -1.04 -2.26
CA LEU A 71 4.80 -0.37 -0.96
C LEU A 71 6.14 0.27 -0.59
N GLN A 72 6.13 1.56 -0.24
CA GLN A 72 7.32 2.27 0.24
C GLN A 72 7.93 1.61 1.50
N PHE A 73 7.09 0.95 2.33
CA PHE A 73 7.54 0.16 3.47
C PHE A 73 8.45 -1.01 3.08
N ILE A 74 8.09 -1.76 2.03
CA ILE A 74 8.89 -2.90 1.56
C ILE A 74 10.21 -2.42 0.96
N GLN A 75 10.19 -1.29 0.25
CA GLN A 75 11.41 -0.65 -0.24
C GLN A 75 12.33 -0.28 0.94
N ARG A 76 11.78 0.29 2.01
CA ARG A 76 12.52 0.60 3.25
C ARG A 76 13.09 -0.63 3.93
N ILE A 77 12.34 -1.73 4.00
CA ILE A 77 12.84 -3.01 4.53
C ILE A 77 13.99 -3.53 3.66
N ALA A 78 13.84 -3.54 2.34
CA ALA A 78 14.89 -4.00 1.43
C ALA A 78 16.19 -3.19 1.61
N MET A 79 16.08 -1.89 1.89
CA MET A 79 17.22 -1.04 2.20
C MET A 79 17.92 -1.37 3.52
N LEU A 80 17.26 -2.00 4.50
CA LEU A 80 17.93 -2.49 5.72
C LEU A 80 18.98 -3.57 5.40
N PHE A 81 18.74 -4.35 4.34
CA PHE A 81 19.62 -5.44 3.91
C PHE A 81 20.57 -5.03 2.78
N MET A 82 20.49 -3.80 2.29
CA MET A 82 21.31 -3.29 1.19
C MET A 82 22.47 -2.43 1.72
N PRO A 83 23.72 -2.64 1.26
CA PRO A 83 24.81 -1.75 1.63
C PRO A 83 24.61 -0.36 1.02
N ILE A 84 25.05 0.68 1.74
CA ILE A 84 24.89 2.11 1.39
C ILE A 84 25.35 2.43 -0.04
N LYS A 85 26.33 1.69 -0.57
CA LYS A 85 26.89 1.90 -1.91
C LYS A 85 25.93 1.57 -3.06
N TYR A 86 24.97 0.67 -2.85
CA TYR A 86 24.02 0.22 -3.89
C TYR A 86 22.64 0.85 -3.74
N GLN A 87 22.51 1.84 -2.85
CA GLN A 87 21.23 2.36 -2.48
C GLN A 87 20.63 3.20 -3.62
N PRO A 88 19.38 2.93 -4.04
CA PRO A 88 18.75 3.69 -5.11
C PRO A 88 18.53 5.15 -4.71
N ASP A 89 18.68 6.06 -5.68
CA ASP A 89 18.44 7.49 -5.53
C ASP A 89 16.94 7.79 -5.42
N TYR A 90 16.39 7.64 -4.21
CA TYR A 90 15.05 8.15 -3.92
C TYR A 90 15.11 9.60 -3.41
N ILE A 91 14.18 10.43 -3.88
CA ILE A 91 14.07 11.85 -3.48
C ILE A 91 13.94 12.01 -1.96
N TRP A 92 13.22 11.11 -1.31
CA TRP A 92 12.99 11.14 0.14
C TRP A 92 14.22 10.73 0.98
N LEU A 93 15.19 9.99 0.42
CA LEU A 93 16.47 9.71 1.10
C LEU A 93 17.33 10.98 1.24
N ARG A 94 17.17 11.95 0.33
CA ARG A 94 17.93 13.20 0.37
C ARG A 94 17.46 14.14 1.49
N LEU A 95 16.23 13.97 1.96
CA LEU A 95 15.60 14.80 2.99
C LEU A 95 15.85 14.29 4.41
N VAL A 96 16.12 12.99 4.60
CA VAL A 96 16.17 12.38 5.93
C VAL A 96 17.41 11.51 6.10
N ARG A 97 18.10 11.66 7.23
CA ARG A 97 19.28 10.84 7.56
C ARG A 97 18.92 9.34 7.63
N MET A 98 19.76 8.49 7.05
CA MET A 98 19.54 7.03 6.98
C MET A 98 19.24 6.37 8.33
N LYS A 99 19.91 6.78 9.43
CA LYS A 99 19.66 6.24 10.78
C LYS A 99 18.19 6.43 11.23
N ARG A 100 17.59 7.57 10.88
CA ARG A 100 16.19 7.90 11.20
C ARG A 100 15.22 7.03 10.38
N VAL A 101 15.55 6.75 9.12
CA VAL A 101 14.78 5.84 8.26
C VAL A 101 14.74 4.42 8.84
N HIS A 102 15.88 3.92 9.31
CA HIS A 102 15.98 2.59 9.92
C HIS A 102 15.14 2.52 11.21
N LEU A 103 15.26 3.54 12.08
CA LEU A 103 14.47 3.64 13.30
C LEU A 103 12.97 3.68 13.01
N PHE A 104 12.56 4.45 11.99
CA PHE A 104 11.15 4.53 11.57
C PHE A 104 10.64 3.16 11.08
N THR A 105 11.44 2.47 10.27
CA THR A 105 11.09 1.15 9.74
C THR A 105 11.00 0.10 10.85
N PHE A 106 11.87 0.17 11.86
CA PHE A 106 11.78 -0.68 13.05
C PHE A 106 10.45 -0.49 13.80
N PHE A 107 10.03 0.76 14.03
CA PHE A 107 8.73 1.02 14.66
C PHE A 107 7.54 0.54 13.81
N GLN A 108 7.64 0.63 12.47
CA GLN A 108 6.62 0.08 11.57
C GLN A 108 6.56 -1.46 11.64
N ILE A 109 7.70 -2.14 11.71
CA ILE A 109 7.76 -3.59 11.91
C ILE A 109 7.15 -3.98 13.26
N LEU A 110 7.49 -3.28 14.34
CA LEU A 110 6.92 -3.51 15.66
C LEU A 110 5.40 -3.31 15.68
N SER A 111 4.92 -2.30 14.96
CA SER A 111 3.50 -2.03 14.76
C SER A 111 2.80 -3.20 14.05
N ILE A 112 3.38 -3.70 12.96
CA ILE A 112 2.84 -4.87 12.24
C ILE A 112 2.89 -6.14 13.09
N ALA A 113 3.96 -6.37 13.85
CA ALA A 113 4.07 -7.51 14.76
C ALA A 113 2.96 -7.46 15.83
N SER A 114 2.68 -6.26 16.36
CA SER A 114 1.59 -6.04 17.31
C SER A 114 0.22 -6.32 16.68
N LEU A 115 0.01 -5.91 15.43
CA LEU A 115 -1.20 -6.26 14.65
C LEU A 115 -1.36 -7.78 14.50
N PHE A 116 -0.28 -8.49 14.18
CA PHE A 116 -0.32 -9.95 14.08
C PHE A 116 -0.67 -10.61 15.42
N ALA A 117 -0.08 -10.16 16.53
CA ALA A 117 -0.38 -10.68 17.86
C ALA A 117 -1.88 -10.50 18.22
N VAL A 118 -2.45 -9.34 17.92
CA VAL A 118 -3.89 -9.08 18.12
C VAL A 118 -4.74 -9.96 17.19
N LYS A 119 -4.35 -10.11 15.91
CA LYS A 119 -5.06 -10.96 14.94
C LYS A 119 -5.13 -12.43 15.38
N TYR A 120 -4.06 -12.98 15.95
CA TYR A 120 -4.03 -14.36 16.46
C TYR A 120 -4.82 -14.55 17.76
N THR A 121 -5.13 -13.46 18.46
CA THR A 121 -5.96 -13.50 19.66
C THR A 121 -7.44 -13.54 19.27
N LYS A 122 -8.04 -14.75 19.31
CA LYS A 122 -9.42 -15.01 18.86
C LYS A 122 -10.49 -14.06 19.45
N THR A 123 -10.27 -13.56 20.66
CA THR A 123 -11.20 -12.66 21.37
C THR A 123 -11.33 -11.28 20.71
N PHE A 124 -10.29 -10.78 20.05
CA PHE A 124 -10.27 -9.44 19.44
C PHE A 124 -10.59 -9.43 17.94
N SER A 125 -10.82 -10.59 17.32
CA SER A 125 -11.00 -10.71 15.87
C SER A 125 -12.23 -9.97 15.33
N MET A 126 -13.24 -9.72 16.17
CA MET A 126 -14.45 -8.94 15.80
C MET A 126 -14.20 -7.42 15.82
N LEU A 127 -13.09 -6.98 16.42
CA LEU A 127 -12.69 -5.59 16.63
C LEU A 127 -11.69 -5.10 15.56
N PHE A 128 -11.82 -5.59 14.32
CA PHE A 128 -11.01 -5.14 13.19
C PHE A 128 -10.89 -3.60 13.06
N PRO A 129 -11.97 -2.81 13.27
CA PRO A 129 -11.87 -1.36 13.25
C PRO A 129 -11.01 -0.79 14.39
N LEU A 130 -11.09 -1.38 15.60
CA LEU A 130 -10.30 -0.91 16.75
C LEU A 130 -8.80 -1.13 16.55
N MET A 131 -8.44 -2.21 15.87
CA MET A 131 -7.05 -2.54 15.54
C MET A 131 -6.40 -1.45 14.64
N LEU A 132 -7.13 -0.94 13.65
CA LEU A 132 -6.67 0.18 12.81
C LEU A 132 -6.60 1.49 13.60
N VAL A 133 -7.56 1.73 14.49
CA VAL A 133 -7.55 2.92 15.36
C VAL A 133 -6.34 2.91 16.29
N LEU A 134 -6.01 1.76 16.89
CA LEU A 134 -4.82 1.60 17.72
C LEU A 134 -3.52 1.89 16.95
N MET A 135 -3.42 1.43 15.70
CA MET A 135 -2.29 1.78 14.81
C MET A 135 -2.18 3.29 14.57
N VAL A 136 -3.30 3.96 14.32
CA VAL A 136 -3.32 5.41 14.11
C VAL A 136 -2.90 6.14 15.39
N PHE A 137 -3.34 5.68 16.56
CA PHE A 137 -2.92 6.24 17.85
C PHE A 137 -1.42 6.05 18.10
N LEU A 138 -0.88 4.85 17.86
CA LEU A 138 0.55 4.58 17.98
C LEU A 138 1.36 5.51 17.07
N ARG A 139 0.94 5.69 15.82
CA ARG A 139 1.56 6.65 14.89
C ARG A 139 1.50 8.08 15.42
N MET A 140 0.32 8.56 15.79
CA MET A 140 0.13 9.96 16.19
C MET A 140 0.85 10.31 17.49
N PHE A 141 0.93 9.39 18.47
CA PHE A 141 1.50 9.70 19.79
C PHE A 141 2.98 9.35 19.91
N PHE A 142 3.42 8.19 19.38
CA PHE A 142 4.81 7.75 19.50
C PHE A 142 5.68 8.39 18.41
N MET A 143 5.28 8.35 17.14
CA MET A 143 6.13 8.89 16.08
C MET A 143 6.23 10.42 16.12
N ALA A 144 5.18 11.13 16.54
CA ALA A 144 5.23 12.58 16.70
C ALA A 144 6.17 13.06 17.82
N LYS A 145 6.50 12.20 18.80
CA LYS A 145 7.47 12.51 19.85
C LYS A 145 8.91 12.23 19.43
N VAL A 146 9.12 11.24 18.57
CA VAL A 146 10.47 10.76 18.19
C VAL A 146 11.02 11.47 16.95
N PHE A 147 10.15 11.90 16.02
CA PHE A 147 10.53 12.48 14.73
C PHE A 147 10.07 13.93 14.58
N THR A 148 10.87 14.71 13.85
CA THR A 148 10.51 16.08 13.47
C THR A 148 9.40 16.06 12.40
N LYS A 149 8.55 17.09 12.35
CA LYS A 149 7.46 17.20 11.36
C LYS A 149 7.95 17.03 9.91
N GLN A 150 9.12 17.57 9.57
CA GLN A 150 9.73 17.44 8.24
C GLN A 150 10.15 16.00 7.92
N GLU A 151 10.71 15.28 8.91
CA GLU A 151 11.08 13.87 8.74
C GLU A 151 9.82 13.00 8.56
N LEU A 152 8.76 13.29 9.30
CA LEU A 152 7.50 12.57 9.21
C LEU A 152 6.79 12.82 7.87
N LEU A 153 6.79 14.07 7.37
CA LEU A 153 6.25 14.44 6.06
C LEU A 153 7.02 13.82 4.89
N ALA A 154 8.32 13.59 5.05
CA ALA A 154 9.14 12.97 4.01
C ALA A 154 9.00 11.43 3.98
N LEU A 155 8.73 10.81 5.13
CA LEU A 155 8.64 9.35 5.28
C LEU A 155 7.22 8.80 5.20
N ASP A 156 6.22 9.66 5.36
CA ASP A 156 4.81 9.29 5.49
C ASP A 156 3.89 10.42 5.01
N ASP A 157 2.69 10.06 4.57
CA ASP A 157 1.72 11.03 4.09
C ASP A 157 1.16 11.87 5.24
N PRO A 158 0.86 13.17 5.03
CA PRO A 158 0.34 14.03 6.08
C PRO A 158 -0.97 13.47 6.65
N VAL A 159 -0.99 13.19 7.96
CA VAL A 159 -2.23 12.78 8.64
C VAL A 159 -3.21 13.94 8.60
N PRO A 160 -4.44 13.76 8.09
CA PRO A 160 -5.44 14.81 8.13
C PRO A 160 -5.69 15.16 9.61
N SER A 161 -5.51 16.44 9.95
CA SER A 161 -5.78 16.89 11.32
C SER A 161 -7.25 16.61 11.68
N PHE A 162 -7.53 16.30 12.94
CA PHE A 162 -8.89 16.04 13.41
C PHE A 162 -9.86 17.20 13.07
N ARG A 163 -9.35 18.44 13.07
CA ARG A 163 -10.09 19.64 12.62
C ARG A 163 -10.43 19.61 11.13
N ALA A 164 -9.54 19.13 10.27
CA ALA A 164 -9.79 18.98 8.84
C ALA A 164 -10.86 17.91 8.55
N VAL A 165 -10.84 16.79 9.29
CA VAL A 165 -11.85 15.72 9.18
C VAL A 165 -13.24 16.22 9.62
N LEU A 166 -13.32 16.97 10.71
CA LEU A 166 -14.59 17.55 11.18
C LEU A 166 -15.10 18.69 10.28
N SER A 167 -14.20 19.50 9.71
CA SER A 167 -14.57 20.61 8.82
C SER A 167 -15.15 20.16 7.47
N SER A 168 -14.68 19.03 6.92
CA SER A 168 -15.23 18.45 5.68
C SER A 168 -16.72 18.11 5.81
N LYS A 169 -17.16 17.64 6.99
CA LYS A 169 -18.56 17.27 7.25
C LYS A 169 -19.51 18.49 7.32
N GLY A 170 -18.98 19.71 7.44
CA GLY A 170 -19.75 20.95 7.48
C GLY A 170 -20.05 21.59 6.12
N ARG A 171 -19.40 21.14 5.03
CA ARG A 171 -19.53 21.76 3.70
C ARG A 171 -20.58 21.13 2.79
N SER A 172 -21.10 19.94 3.13
CA SER A 172 -22.14 19.25 2.36
C SER A 172 -23.59 19.67 2.71
N ARG A 173 -23.78 20.64 3.62
CA ARG A 173 -25.13 21.10 4.07
C ARG A 173 -25.48 22.55 3.69
N LYS A 174 -24.66 23.23 2.89
CA LYS A 174 -24.95 24.57 2.36
C LYS A 174 -24.78 24.57 0.84
N GLY A 175 -25.82 24.14 0.15
CA GLY A 175 -25.88 24.00 -1.31
C GLY A 175 -27.24 23.49 -1.75
N ILE A 176 -28.30 24.14 -1.25
CA ILE A 176 -29.62 24.24 -1.88
C ILE A 176 -29.96 25.73 -1.82
#